data_AF-A0A3M8DNJ5-F1
#
_entry.id   AF-A0A3M8DNJ5-F1
#
_cell.length_a   1.000
_cell.length_b   1.000
_cell.length_c   1.000
_cell.angle_alpha   90.00
_cell.angle_beta   90.00
_cell.angle_gamma   90.00
#
_symmetry.space_group_name_H-M   'P 1'
#
loop_
_entity.id
_entity.type
_entity.pdbx_description
1 polymer ?
#
loop_
_entity_poly.entity_id
_entity_poly.type
_entity_poly.pdbx_seq_one_letter_code
_entity_poly.pdbx_strand_id
1 'polypeptide(L)'
;MGLTHEFYLTNFPALQETEDMIVLHDDLISYIWDSLNWLPTFNASTKEEHSGLHYHGITLIPKNSAPLFKSIILAWCSLFSLGPQTIELTGRYVIDGDGMGNYEKCFFSKDELVKTLSTLAELLDRVQDDNQCILHHGI
;
A
#
# COMPACT_ATOMS: atom_id res chain seq x y z
N MET A 1 7.00 17.57 -2.21
CA MET A 1 6.22 16.38 -2.61
C MET A 1 6.20 15.46 -1.41
N GLY A 2 5.03 14.94 -1.02
CA GLY A 2 4.94 13.92 0.03
C GLY A 2 5.57 12.61 -0.45
N LEU A 3 5.99 11.76 0.48
CA LEU A 3 6.51 10.43 0.17
C LEU A 3 5.36 9.52 -0.28
N THR A 4 5.62 8.64 -1.23
CA THR A 4 4.60 7.79 -1.85
C THR A 4 5.10 6.37 -2.07
N HIS A 5 4.16 5.42 -2.05
CA HIS A 5 4.36 4.05 -2.46
C HIS A 5 3.61 3.80 -3.77
N GLU A 6 4.24 3.07 -4.67
CA GLU A 6 3.71 2.83 -6.03
C GLU A 6 3.44 1.34 -6.24
N PHE A 7 2.35 1.03 -6.95
CA PHE A 7 1.92 -0.33 -7.23
C PHE A 7 1.65 -0.49 -8.73
N TYR A 8 2.21 -1.55 -9.32
CA TYR A 8 2.13 -1.84 -10.75
C TYR A 8 1.74 -3.30 -10.96
N LEU A 9 0.86 -3.57 -11.92
CA LEU A 9 0.73 -4.92 -12.47
C LEU A 9 1.92 -5.19 -13.39
N THR A 10 2.63 -6.30 -13.19
CA THR A 10 3.77 -6.67 -14.03
C THR A 10 3.90 -8.17 -14.24
N ASN A 11 4.84 -8.57 -15.09
CA ASN A 11 5.22 -9.96 -15.32
C ASN A 11 6.60 -10.23 -14.72
N PHE A 12 6.72 -11.28 -13.91
CA PHE A 12 8.00 -11.81 -13.44
C PHE A 12 8.59 -12.81 -14.47
N PRO A 13 9.89 -12.75 -14.81
CA PRO A 13 10.95 -11.96 -14.19
C PRO A 13 11.24 -10.60 -14.88
N ALA A 14 10.42 -10.15 -15.84
CA ALA A 14 10.68 -8.93 -16.60
C ALA A 14 10.55 -7.63 -15.78
N LEU A 15 9.64 -7.60 -14.80
CA LEU A 15 9.41 -6.50 -13.85
C LEU A 15 9.32 -5.11 -14.49
N GLN A 16 8.55 -4.99 -15.57
CA GLN A 16 8.31 -3.72 -16.25
C GLN A 16 7.22 -2.94 -15.54
N GLU A 17 7.47 -1.65 -15.29
CA GLU A 17 6.46 -0.70 -14.87
C GLU A 17 5.42 -0.55 -16.00
N THR A 18 4.14 -0.55 -15.63
CA THR A 18 3.04 -0.34 -16.56
C THR A 18 2.41 1.03 -16.34
N GLU A 19 1.69 1.55 -17.35
CA GLU A 19 1.03 2.86 -17.25
C GLU A 19 -0.06 2.90 -16.16
N ASP A 20 -0.58 1.73 -15.76
CA ASP A 20 -1.63 1.58 -14.74
C ASP A 20 -1.09 1.61 -13.31
N MET A 21 -0.24 2.60 -13.01
CA MET A 21 0.34 2.83 -11.69
C MET A 21 -0.72 3.33 -10.69
N ILE A 22 -0.76 2.71 -9.52
CA ILE A 22 -1.53 3.20 -8.39
C ILE A 22 -0.58 3.74 -7.31
N VAL A 23 -0.85 4.96 -6.83
CA VAL A 23 0.00 5.66 -5.87
C VAL A 23 -0.75 5.81 -4.55
N LEU A 24 -0.12 5.39 -3.45
CA LEU A 24 -0.60 5.63 -2.09
C LEU A 24 0.38 6.54 -1.34
N HIS A 25 -0.17 7.50 -0.58
CA HIS A 25 0.65 8.36 0.27
C HIS A 25 1.25 7.55 1.43
N ASP A 26 2.49 7.87 1.79
CA ASP A 26 3.22 7.23 2.88
C ASP A 26 2.46 7.25 4.21
N ASP A 27 1.85 8.38 4.57
CA ASP A 27 1.04 8.49 5.78
C ASP A 27 -0.09 7.45 5.85
N LEU A 28 -0.73 7.14 4.72
CA LEU A 28 -1.76 6.12 4.66
C LEU A 28 -1.16 4.72 4.85
N ILE A 29 -0.07 4.44 4.13
CA ILE A 29 0.64 3.15 4.23
C ILE A 29 1.11 2.91 5.67
N SER A 30 1.70 3.93 6.31
CA SER A 30 2.12 3.91 7.70
C SER A 30 0.93 3.66 8.64
N TYR A 31 -0.22 4.27 8.38
CA TYR A 31 -1.42 4.09 9.21
C TYR A 31 -1.98 2.66 9.16
N ILE A 32 -1.95 2.02 7.99
CA ILE A 32 -2.50 0.66 7.79
C ILE A 32 -1.42 -0.44 7.85
N TRP A 33 -0.19 -0.10 8.22
CA TRP A 33 1.02 -0.89 8.03
C TRP A 33 0.92 -2.32 8.60
N ASP A 34 0.41 -2.45 9.82
CA ASP A 34 0.30 -3.75 10.48
C ASP A 34 -0.54 -4.75 9.67
N SER A 35 -1.61 -4.27 9.03
CA SER A 35 -2.45 -5.13 8.18
C SER A 35 -1.75 -5.53 6.89
N LEU A 36 -0.90 -4.65 6.34
CA LEU A 36 -0.11 -4.95 5.15
C LEU A 36 0.98 -5.99 5.45
N ASN A 37 1.47 -6.05 6.69
CA ASN A 37 2.47 -7.03 7.12
C ASN A 37 1.97 -8.48 7.18
N TRP A 38 0.67 -8.74 6.96
CA TRP A 38 0.10 -10.09 6.90
C TRP A 38 0.24 -10.75 5.53
N LEU A 39 0.67 -10.00 4.51
CA LEU A 39 0.76 -10.48 3.14
C LEU A 39 1.96 -11.39 2.94
N PRO A 40 1.81 -12.62 2.43
CA PRO A 40 2.94 -13.35 1.89
C PRO A 40 3.48 -12.58 0.68
N THR A 41 4.77 -12.30 0.66
CA THR A 41 5.44 -11.52 -0.39
C THR A 41 6.79 -12.13 -0.75
N PHE A 42 7.40 -11.62 -1.81
CA PHE A 42 8.68 -12.09 -2.29
C PHE A 42 9.62 -10.92 -2.59
N ASN A 43 10.87 -11.05 -2.17
CA ASN A 43 11.92 -10.10 -2.48
C ASN A 43 12.68 -10.54 -3.73
N ALA A 44 12.55 -9.79 -4.82
CA ALA A 44 13.25 -10.11 -6.08
C ALA A 44 14.78 -10.07 -5.95
N SER A 45 15.32 -9.21 -5.08
CA SER A 45 16.76 -8.99 -4.90
C SER A 45 17.41 -10.09 -4.06
N THR A 46 16.77 -10.51 -2.97
CA THR A 46 17.30 -11.58 -2.09
C THR A 46 16.83 -12.96 -2.51
N LYS A 47 15.76 -13.05 -3.32
CA LYS A 47 15.09 -14.28 -3.74
C LYS A 47 14.48 -15.07 -2.58
N GLU A 48 13.96 -14.35 -1.58
CA GLU A 48 13.38 -14.91 -0.37
C GLU A 48 11.90 -14.55 -0.25
N GLU A 49 11.13 -15.48 0.31
CA GLU A 49 9.76 -15.22 0.76
C GLU A 49 9.78 -14.46 2.08
N HIS A 50 8.89 -13.48 2.21
CA HIS A 50 8.72 -12.68 3.41
C HIS A 50 7.24 -12.43 3.69
N SER A 51 6.98 -11.71 4.78
CA SER A 51 5.64 -11.22 5.11
C SER A 51 5.67 -9.70 5.09
N GLY A 52 4.72 -9.10 4.39
CA GLY A 52 4.54 -7.66 4.32
C GLY A 52 5.20 -6.98 3.14
N LEU A 53 4.98 -5.67 3.08
CA LEU A 53 5.66 -4.80 2.14
C LEU A 53 7.00 -4.36 2.72
N HIS A 54 8.02 -4.23 1.88
CA HIS A 54 9.20 -3.47 2.27
C HIS A 54 8.87 -1.99 2.27
N TYR A 55 9.07 -1.37 3.43
CA TYR A 55 8.87 0.06 3.55
C TYR A 55 9.85 0.83 2.65
N HIS A 56 11.09 0.34 2.55
CA HIS A 56 12.13 0.82 1.63
C HIS A 56 12.50 -0.25 0.60
N GLY A 57 12.42 0.10 -0.69
CA GLY A 57 12.78 -0.79 -1.79
C GLY A 57 11.61 -1.61 -2.36
N ILE A 58 11.95 -2.68 -3.09
CA ILE A 58 11.00 -3.40 -3.94
C ILE A 58 10.37 -4.58 -3.20
N THR A 59 9.06 -4.77 -3.41
CA THR A 59 8.32 -5.97 -3.00
C THR A 59 7.57 -6.56 -4.20
N LEU A 60 7.63 -7.87 -4.38
CA LEU A 60 6.74 -8.58 -5.30
C LEU A 60 5.60 -9.23 -4.51
N ILE A 61 4.38 -8.97 -4.94
CA ILE A 61 3.17 -9.60 -4.39
C ILE A 61 2.69 -10.62 -5.43
N PRO A 62 2.96 -11.91 -5.23
CA PRO A 62 2.61 -12.96 -6.19
C PRO A 62 1.10 -13.18 -6.29
N LYS A 63 0.66 -13.79 -7.39
CA LYS A 63 -0.76 -14.08 -7.67
C LYS A 63 -1.52 -14.74 -6.52
N ASN A 64 -0.91 -15.69 -5.81
CA ASN A 64 -1.54 -16.36 -4.68
C ASN A 64 -1.82 -15.41 -3.49
N SER A 65 -1.15 -14.27 -3.42
CA SER A 65 -1.28 -13.28 -2.35
C SER A 65 -2.20 -12.11 -2.73
N ALA A 66 -2.47 -11.91 -4.02
CA ALA A 66 -3.35 -10.86 -4.52
C ALA A 66 -4.78 -10.91 -3.94
N PRO A 67 -5.44 -12.08 -3.78
CA PRO A 67 -6.78 -12.15 -3.17
C PRO A 67 -6.82 -11.69 -1.70
N LEU A 68 -5.79 -12.05 -0.92
CA LEU A 68 -5.68 -11.59 0.46
C LEU A 68 -5.45 -10.08 0.52
N PHE A 69 -4.52 -9.58 -0.32
CA PHE A 69 -4.25 -8.15 -0.37
C PHE A 69 -5.49 -7.34 -0.76
N LYS A 70 -6.22 -7.80 -1.79
CA LYS A 70 -7.49 -7.19 -2.18
C LYS A 70 -8.48 -7.15 -1.03
N SER A 71 -8.61 -8.24 -0.29
CA SER A 71 -9.53 -8.33 0.84
C SER A 71 -9.18 -7.32 1.94
N ILE A 72 -7.90 -7.16 2.26
CA ILE A 72 -7.40 -6.18 3.24
C ILE A 72 -7.71 -4.74 2.75
N ILE A 73 -7.40 -4.44 1.49
CA ILE A 73 -7.66 -3.12 0.90
C ILE A 73 -9.16 -2.79 0.87
N LEU A 74 -10.01 -3.75 0.50
CA LEU A 74 -11.47 -3.56 0.51
C LEU A 74 -12.04 -3.38 1.93
N ALA A 75 -11.44 -4.02 2.94
CA ALA A 75 -11.82 -3.79 4.34
C ALA A 75 -11.53 -2.35 4.77
N TRP A 76 -10.35 -1.82 4.44
CA TRP A 76 -10.01 -0.41 4.67
C TRP A 76 -10.90 0.55 3.89
N CYS A 77 -11.14 0.26 2.61
CA CYS A 77 -12.05 1.03 1.77
C CYS A 77 -13.45 1.12 2.39
N SER A 78 -13.97 -0.02 2.86
CA SER A 78 -15.27 -0.08 3.54
C SER A 78 -15.26 0.73 4.83
N LEU A 79 -14.22 0.61 5.65
CA LEU A 79 -14.10 1.36 6.90
C LEU A 79 -14.05 2.88 6.65
N PHE A 80 -13.21 3.36 5.73
CA PHE A 80 -13.08 4.77 5.42
C PHE A 80 -14.35 5.36 4.77
N SER A 81 -15.12 4.55 4.03
CA SER A 81 -16.39 5.00 3.45
C SER A 81 -17.43 5.44 4.49
N LEU A 82 -17.33 4.91 5.72
CA LEU A 82 -18.19 5.25 6.87
C LEU A 82 -17.72 6.53 7.59
N GLY A 83 -16.54 7.05 7.24
CA GLY A 83 -15.94 8.22 7.87
C GLY A 83 -16.57 9.56 7.45
N PRO A 84 -16.15 10.66 8.13
CA PRO A 84 -16.48 12.02 7.71
C PRO A 84 -15.88 12.35 6.32
N GLN A 85 -16.30 13.46 5.70
CA GLN A 85 -15.78 13.86 4.39
C GLN A 85 -14.27 14.17 4.40
N THR A 86 -13.78 14.75 5.51
CA THR A 86 -12.36 14.88 5.79
C THR A 86 -12.01 13.93 6.91
N ILE A 87 -11.21 12.91 6.61
CA ILE A 87 -10.75 11.92 7.58
C ILE A 87 -9.44 12.41 8.18
N GLU A 88 -9.42 12.52 9.51
CA GLU A 88 -8.21 12.79 10.30
C GLU A 88 -7.66 11.45 10.82
N LEU A 89 -6.45 11.08 10.38
CA LEU A 89 -5.73 9.90 10.84
C LEU A 89 -4.53 10.30 11.70
N THR A 90 -4.25 9.49 12.71
CA THR A 90 -3.05 9.63 13.53
C THR A 90 -1.80 9.30 12.70
N GLY A 91 -0.88 10.24 12.59
CA GLY A 91 0.39 10.07 11.88
C GLY A 91 1.54 9.62 12.81
N ARG A 92 2.77 9.94 12.43
CA ARG A 92 3.97 9.56 13.19
C ARG A 92 4.06 10.29 14.51
N TYR A 93 4.71 9.65 15.49
CA TYR A 93 5.12 10.35 16.70
C TYR A 93 6.39 11.14 16.42
N VAL A 94 6.34 12.45 16.59
CA VAL A 94 7.46 13.36 16.38
C VAL A 94 7.79 14.07 17.68
N ILE A 95 9.09 14.26 17.94
CA ILE A 95 9.59 15.01 19.09
C ILE A 95 10.06 16.36 18.57
N ASP A 96 9.57 17.44 19.17
CA ASP A 96 9.98 18.79 18.86
C ASP A 96 11.36 19.15 19.46
N GLY A 97 11.85 20.35 19.17
CA GLY A 97 13.14 20.82 19.65
C GLY A 97 13.23 20.97 21.18
N ASP A 98 12.08 21.03 21.86
CA ASP A 98 11.98 21.19 23.32
C ASP A 98 11.82 19.82 24.03
N GLY A 99 11.87 18.72 23.27
CA GLY A 99 11.76 17.36 23.79
C GLY A 99 10.32 16.92 24.08
N MET A 100 9.32 17.70 23.66
CA MET A 100 7.92 17.32 23.77
C MET A 100 7.50 16.55 22.51
N GLY A 101 6.81 15.44 22.71
CA GLY A 101 6.39 14.57 21.61
C GLY A 101 4.89 14.62 21.37
N ASN A 102 4.51 14.61 20.10
CA ASN A 102 3.12 14.60 19.67
C ASN A 102 2.97 13.68 18.45
N TYR A 103 1.77 13.13 18.27
CA TYR A 103 1.40 12.48 17.02
C TYR A 103 1.03 13.54 15.98
N GLU A 104 1.53 13.36 14.77
CA GLU A 104 1.08 14.11 13.60
C GLU A 104 -0.40 13.80 13.30
N LYS A 105 -1.02 14.70 12.52
CA LYS A 105 -2.39 14.56 12.05
C LYS A 105 -2.39 14.60 10.54
N CYS A 106 -2.81 13.51 9.91
CA CYS A 106 -2.86 13.37 8.46
C CYS A 106 -4.32 13.53 8.01
N PHE A 107 -4.57 14.42 7.07
CA PHE A 107 -5.91 14.72 6.59
C PHE A 107 -6.12 14.19 5.18
N PHE A 108 -7.20 13.43 4.98
CA PHE A 108 -7.54 12.83 3.70
C PHE A 108 -8.96 13.22 3.27
N SER A 109 -9.14 13.44 1.97
CA SER A 109 -10.49 13.43 1.37
C SER A 109 -11.01 11.99 1.36
N LYS A 110 -12.18 11.76 1.95
CA LYS A 110 -12.81 10.43 1.95
C LYS A 110 -13.00 9.91 0.53
N ASP A 111 -13.50 10.74 -0.37
CA ASP A 111 -13.83 10.32 -1.72
C ASP A 111 -12.57 9.94 -2.51
N GLU A 112 -11.47 10.69 -2.36
CA GLU A 112 -10.19 10.36 -2.98
C GLU A 112 -9.57 9.09 -2.39
N LEU A 113 -9.64 8.94 -1.06
CA LEU A 113 -9.10 7.79 -0.35
C LEU A 113 -9.83 6.49 -0.75
N VAL A 114 -11.16 6.51 -0.73
CA VAL A 114 -12.01 5.38 -1.13
C VAL A 114 -11.80 5.05 -2.60
N LYS A 115 -11.74 6.06 -3.47
CA LYS A 115 -11.47 5.86 -4.90
C LYS A 115 -10.12 5.18 -5.12
N THR A 116 -9.06 5.70 -4.51
CA THR A 116 -7.70 5.19 -4.72
C THR A 116 -7.55 3.74 -4.22
N LEU A 117 -8.11 3.42 -3.05
CA LEU A 117 -8.11 2.05 -2.52
C LEU A 117 -8.96 1.11 -3.39
N SER A 118 -10.10 1.58 -3.89
CA SER A 118 -10.94 0.78 -4.81
C SER A 118 -10.19 0.47 -6.11
N THR A 119 -9.50 1.44 -6.69
CA THR A 119 -8.70 1.23 -7.91
C THR A 119 -7.50 0.30 -7.65
N LEU A 120 -6.87 0.35 -6.47
CA LEU A 120 -5.86 -0.64 -6.10
C LEU A 120 -6.46 -2.06 -6.02
N ALA A 121 -7.66 -2.20 -5.46
CA ALA A 121 -8.36 -3.49 -5.43
C ALA A 121 -8.68 -4.01 -6.84
N GLU A 122 -9.06 -3.13 -7.78
CA GLU A 122 -9.27 -3.47 -9.19
C GLU A 122 -7.96 -3.88 -9.88
N LEU A 123 -6.83 -3.23 -9.57
CA LEU A 123 -5.50 -3.64 -10.05
C LEU A 123 -5.17 -5.07 -9.60
N LEU A 124 -5.46 -5.40 -8.33
CA LEU A 124 -5.22 -6.72 -7.75
C LEU A 124 -6.06 -7.81 -8.42
N ASP A 125 -7.29 -7.50 -8.84
CA ASP A 125 -8.13 -8.42 -9.61
C ASP A 125 -7.57 -8.75 -11.00
N ARG A 126 -6.72 -7.90 -11.56
CA ARG A 126 -6.15 -8.12 -12.90
C ARG A 126 -5.01 -9.14 -12.91
N VAL A 127 -4.55 -9.60 -11.75
CA VAL A 127 -3.53 -10.66 -11.64
C VAL A 127 -4.19 -12.02 -11.94
N GLN A 128 -4.07 -12.49 -13.17
CA GLN A 128 -4.76 -13.69 -13.67
C GLN A 128 -3.79 -14.86 -13.93
N ASP A 129 -2.58 -14.56 -14.40
CA ASP A 129 -1.58 -15.55 -14.78
C ASP A 129 -0.52 -15.77 -13.69
N ASP A 130 0.08 -16.96 -13.64
CA ASP A 130 1.07 -17.31 -12.60
C ASP A 130 2.39 -16.53 -12.76
N ASN A 131 2.66 -15.98 -13.95
CA ASN A 131 3.78 -15.08 -14.19
C ASN A 131 3.46 -13.62 -13.84
N GLN A 132 2.21 -13.28 -13.53
CA GLN A 132 1.81 -11.94 -13.13
C GLN A 132 1.94 -11.74 -11.62
N CYS A 133 2.33 -10.54 -11.23
CA CYS A 133 2.40 -10.11 -9.85
C CYS A 133 2.13 -8.60 -9.75
N ILE A 134 1.91 -8.13 -8.52
CA ILE A 134 2.02 -6.70 -8.25
C ILE A 134 3.46 -6.39 -7.84
N LEU A 135 4.07 -5.45 -8.54
CA LEU A 135 5.33 -4.82 -8.17
C LEU A 135 5.01 -3.62 -7.29
N HIS A 136 5.58 -3.59 -6.09
CA HIS A 136 5.48 -2.48 -5.15
C HIS A 136 6.83 -1.80 -5.00
N HIS A 137 6.84 -0.48 -5.13
CA HIS A 137 7.98 0.37 -4.80
C HIS A 137 7.71 1.08 -3.47
N GLY A 138 8.53 0.73 -2.48
CA GLY A 138 8.73 1.47 -1.24
C GLY A 138 9.51 2.76 -1.46
N ILE A 139 9.68 3.51 -0.37
CA ILE A 139 10.38 4.81 -0.35
C ILE A 139 11.90 4.64 -0.46
#